data_AF-A0A5R2N0M0-F1
#
_entry.id   AF-A0A5R2N0M0-F1
#
_cell.length_a   1.000
_cell.length_b   1.000
_cell.length_c   1.000
_cell.angle_alpha   90.00
_cell.angle_beta   90.00
_cell.angle_gamma   90.00
#
_symmetry.space_group_name_H-M   'P 1'
#
loop_
_entity.id
_entity.type
_entity.pdbx_description
1 polymer ?
#
loop_
_entity_poly.entity_id
_entity_poly.type
_entity_poly.pdbx_seq_one_letter_code
_entity_poly.pdbx_strand_id
1 'polypeptide(L)'
;WDWAFAGFVIAGVSDGIDGFIARRFDQQSTLGAYLDPMADKLLLVSVFVVMGFIGQLPLWLVVTMVSRDALIVCAVLLSTVMAHPVEIKPFLVSKANTAIQIVLAAVVLGELAFAVHLDPLRPALILLSGVLTVASAAA
;
A
#
# COMPACT_ATOMS: atom_id res chain seq x y z
N TRP A 1 4.86 -18.40 7.49
CA TRP A 1 4.06 -17.63 6.52
C TRP A 1 2.63 -17.45 7.00
N ASP A 2 2.04 -18.48 7.59
CA ASP A 2 0.68 -18.48 8.16
C ASP A 2 0.42 -17.32 9.12
N TRP A 3 1.32 -17.08 10.09
CA TRP A 3 1.22 -15.96 11.01
C TRP A 3 1.31 -14.58 10.33
N ALA A 4 2.13 -14.46 9.28
CA ALA A 4 2.27 -13.21 8.53
C ALA A 4 1.00 -12.93 7.70
N PHE A 5 0.45 -13.95 7.06
CA PHE A 5 -0.82 -13.86 6.33
C PHE A 5 -1.98 -13.54 7.30
N ALA A 6 -2.07 -14.27 8.42
CA ALA A 6 -3.09 -14.02 9.43
C ALA A 6 -2.99 -12.59 10.01
N GLY A 7 -1.78 -12.13 10.34
CA GLY A 7 -1.54 -10.76 10.79
C GLY A 7 -1.94 -9.71 9.77
N PHE A 8 -1.60 -9.92 8.49
CA PHE A 8 -1.99 -9.03 7.39
C PHE A 8 -3.51 -8.93 7.23
N VAL A 9 -4.21 -10.08 7.27
CA VAL A 9 -5.67 -10.14 7.16
C VAL A 9 -6.33 -9.50 8.38
N ILE A 10 -5.86 -9.80 9.60
CA ILE A 10 -6.40 -9.24 10.83
C ILE A 10 -6.23 -7.72 10.85
N ALA A 11 -5.06 -7.20 10.44
CA ALA A 11 -4.83 -5.76 10.36
C ALA A 11 -5.82 -5.09 9.39
N GLY A 12 -5.90 -5.56 8.14
CA GLY A 12 -6.82 -4.97 7.17
C GLY A 12 -8.31 -5.10 7.55
N VAL A 13 -8.69 -6.15 8.26
CA VAL A 13 -10.04 -6.30 8.82
C VAL A 13 -10.25 -5.33 9.99
N SER A 14 -9.26 -5.16 10.87
CA SER A 14 -9.30 -4.20 11.98
C SER A 14 -9.51 -2.78 11.48
N ASP A 15 -8.72 -2.35 10.49
CA ASP A 15 -8.83 -1.00 9.91
C ASP A 15 -10.21 -0.76 9.27
N GLY A 16 -10.76 -1.79 8.61
CA GLY A 16 -12.11 -1.75 8.08
C GLY A 16 -13.20 -1.65 9.16
N ILE A 17 -13.03 -2.37 10.27
CA ILE A 17 -13.95 -2.35 11.41
C ILE A 17 -13.88 -1.01 12.13
N ASP A 18 -12.68 -0.51 12.43
CA ASP A 18 -12.47 0.77 13.11
C ASP A 18 -13.04 1.92 12.27
N GLY A 19 -12.83 1.90 10.95
CA GLY A 19 -13.43 2.84 10.01
C GLY A 19 -14.97 2.74 9.95
N PHE A 20 -15.55 1.54 10.06
CA PHE A 20 -17.00 1.36 10.11
C PHE A 20 -17.61 1.89 11.41
N ILE A 21 -17.00 1.57 12.55
CA ILE A 21 -17.43 2.01 13.88
C ILE A 21 -17.35 3.55 13.94
N ALA A 22 -16.23 4.14 13.53
CA ALA A 22 -16.05 5.59 13.52
C ALA A 22 -17.13 6.31 12.69
N ARG A 23 -17.54 5.75 11.54
CA ARG A 23 -18.64 6.29 10.71
C ARG A 23 -20.01 6.08 11.36
N ARG A 24 -20.23 4.94 12.00
CA ARG A 24 -21.54 4.59 12.58
C ARG A 24 -21.87 5.41 13.83
N PHE A 25 -20.84 5.80 14.59
CA PHE A 25 -20.95 6.55 15.84
C PHE A 25 -20.55 8.03 15.70
N ASP A 26 -20.26 8.50 14.47
CA ASP A 26 -19.84 9.88 14.18
C ASP A 26 -18.58 10.30 14.98
N GLN A 27 -17.71 9.33 15.27
CA GLN A 27 -16.47 9.49 16.02
C GLN A 27 -15.25 9.59 15.10
N GLN A 28 -15.36 10.34 14.01
CA GLN A 28 -14.22 10.59 13.14
C GLN A 28 -13.34 11.67 13.75
N SER A 29 -12.17 11.27 14.27
CA SER A 29 -11.16 12.24 14.73
C SER A 29 -10.27 12.67 13.57
N THR A 30 -9.82 13.93 13.58
CA THR A 30 -8.85 14.44 12.60
C THR A 30 -7.53 13.67 12.68
N LEU A 31 -7.09 13.31 13.89
CA LEU A 31 -5.89 12.51 14.10
C LEU A 31 -6.01 11.10 13.52
N GLY A 32 -7.11 10.39 13.78
CA GLY A 32 -7.35 9.06 13.22
C GLY A 32 -7.38 9.08 11.69
N ALA A 33 -8.03 10.08 11.09
CA ALA A 33 -8.07 10.24 9.64
C ALA A 33 -6.68 10.37 8.98
N TYR A 34 -5.65 10.82 9.71
CA TYR A 34 -4.26 10.82 9.24
C TYR A 34 -3.49 9.55 9.66
N LEU A 35 -3.73 9.02 10.86
CA LEU A 35 -3.00 7.87 11.38
C LEU A 35 -3.37 6.57 10.67
N ASP A 36 -4.65 6.33 10.36
CA ASP A 36 -5.08 5.07 9.74
C ASP A 36 -4.39 4.85 8.37
N PRO A 37 -4.42 5.82 7.44
CA PRO A 37 -3.73 5.66 6.15
C PRO A 37 -2.20 5.57 6.28
N MET A 38 -1.61 6.14 7.35
CA MET A 38 -0.19 6.01 7.62
C MET A 38 0.16 4.60 8.10
N ALA A 39 -0.63 4.03 9.00
CA ALA A 39 -0.46 2.67 9.50
C ALA A 39 -0.60 1.64 8.36
N ASP A 40 -1.64 1.76 7.55
CA ASP A 40 -1.86 0.95 6.34
C ASP A 40 -0.62 0.95 5.44
N LYS A 41 -0.07 2.15 5.22
CA LYS A 41 1.05 2.34 4.31
C LYS A 41 2.35 1.78 4.86
N LEU A 42 2.60 1.95 6.16
CA LEU A 42 3.76 1.35 6.83
C LEU A 42 3.69 -0.17 6.80
N LEU A 43 2.52 -0.74 7.08
CA LEU A 43 2.29 -2.17 6.98
C LEU A 43 2.61 -2.66 5.56
N LEU A 44 2.03 -2.03 4.54
CA LEU A 44 2.26 -2.43 3.15
C LEU A 44 3.72 -2.32 2.73
N VAL A 45 4.39 -1.21 3.03
CA VAL A 45 5.82 -1.01 2.74
C VAL A 45 6.68 -2.05 3.44
N SER A 46 6.41 -2.34 4.72
CA SER A 46 7.16 -3.34 5.48
C SER A 46 7.05 -4.74 4.86
N VAL A 47 5.85 -5.14 4.45
CA VAL A 47 5.60 -6.43 3.77
C VAL A 47 6.38 -6.48 2.45
N PHE A 48 6.30 -5.44 1.61
CA PHE A 48 7.00 -5.39 0.33
C PHE A 48 8.52 -5.43 0.49
N VAL A 49 9.07 -4.70 1.47
CA VAL A 49 10.52 -4.70 1.73
C VAL A 49 11.01 -6.08 2.15
N VAL A 50 10.31 -6.73 3.10
CA VAL A 50 10.65 -8.09 3.52
C VAL A 50 10.54 -9.06 2.35
N MET A 51 9.45 -8.96 1.58
CA MET A 51 9.17 -9.82 0.42
C MET A 51 10.20 -9.67 -0.71
N GLY A 52 10.70 -8.45 -0.92
CA GLY A 52 11.80 -8.17 -1.84
C GLY A 52 13.12 -8.76 -1.35
N PHE A 53 13.42 -8.63 -0.05
CA PHE A 53 14.66 -9.12 0.55
C PHE A 53 14.79 -10.65 0.49
N ILE A 54 13.68 -11.37 0.71
CA ILE A 54 13.62 -12.84 0.61
C ILE A 54 13.49 -13.35 -0.84
N GLY A 55 13.46 -12.46 -1.84
CA GLY A 55 13.39 -12.81 -3.26
C GLY A 55 12.01 -13.25 -3.77
N GLN A 56 10.93 -13.00 -3.02
CA GLN A 56 9.56 -13.34 -3.43
C GLN A 56 8.92 -12.26 -4.32
N LEU A 57 9.38 -11.02 -4.20
CA LEU A 57 9.07 -9.93 -5.13
C LEU A 57 10.34 -9.40 -5.78
N PRO A 58 10.28 -8.95 -7.04
CA PRO A 58 11.43 -8.36 -7.68
C PRO A 58 11.80 -7.04 -7.01
N LEU A 59 13.10 -6.86 -6.71
CA LEU A 59 13.60 -5.68 -6.02
C LEU A 59 13.29 -4.37 -6.73
N TRP A 60 13.25 -4.37 -8.07
CA TRP A 60 12.90 -3.17 -8.83
C TRP A 60 11.50 -2.66 -8.47
N LEU A 61 10.51 -3.56 -8.28
CA LEU A 61 9.14 -3.17 -7.92
C LEU A 61 9.10 -2.52 -6.54
N VAL A 62 9.79 -3.14 -5.58
CA VAL A 62 9.87 -2.68 -4.19
C VAL A 62 10.52 -1.30 -4.14
N VAL A 63 11.66 -1.13 -4.82
CA VAL A 63 12.37 0.15 -4.87
C VAL A 63 11.51 1.23 -5.52
N THR A 64 10.90 0.96 -6.69
CA THR A 64 10.06 1.94 -7.39
C THR A 64 8.85 2.36 -6.55
N MET A 65 8.20 1.41 -5.86
CA MET A 65 7.07 1.70 -4.97
C MET A 65 7.49 2.60 -3.80
N VAL A 66 8.52 2.21 -3.05
CA VAL A 66 9.00 2.96 -1.90
C VAL A 66 9.51 4.34 -2.30
N SER A 67 10.25 4.44 -3.42
CA SER A 67 10.73 5.72 -3.92
C SER A 67 9.59 6.65 -4.32
N ARG A 68 8.55 6.13 -4.99
CA ARG A 68 7.38 6.93 -5.40
C ARG A 68 6.63 7.48 -4.19
N ASP A 69 6.46 6.67 -3.15
CA ASP A 69 5.79 7.10 -1.93
C ASP A 69 6.62 8.12 -1.15
N ALA A 70 7.94 7.93 -1.06
CA ALA A 70 8.85 8.90 -0.46
C ALA A 70 8.84 10.24 -1.23
N LEU A 71 8.85 10.20 -2.57
CA LEU A 71 8.77 11.39 -3.41
C LEU A 71 7.50 12.19 -3.17
N ILE A 72 6.34 11.53 -3.05
CA ILE A 72 5.08 12.21 -2.74
C ILE A 72 5.15 12.90 -1.38
N VAL A 73 5.61 12.20 -0.34
CA VAL A 73 5.73 12.78 1.01
C VAL A 73 6.70 13.96 1.02
N CYS A 74 7.86 13.84 0.38
CA CYS A 74 8.83 14.93 0.25
C CYS A 74 8.27 16.13 -0.51
N ALA A 75 7.52 15.90 -1.60
CA ALA A 75 6.90 16.96 -2.37
C ALA A 75 5.84 17.72 -1.55
N VAL A 76 5.01 17.01 -0.77
CA VAL A 76 4.05 17.63 0.16
C VAL A 76 4.79 18.48 1.19
N LEU A 77 5.82 17.91 1.84
CA LEU A 77 6.59 18.59 2.87
C LEU A 77 7.25 19.87 2.33
N LEU A 78 7.93 19.79 1.19
CA LEU A 78 8.55 20.94 0.54
C LEU A 78 7.53 22.02 0.19
N SER A 79 6.38 21.63 -0.38
CA SER A 79 5.29 22.56 -0.69
C SER A 79 4.77 23.29 0.55
N THR A 80 4.62 22.57 1.67
CA THR A 80 4.19 23.18 2.94
C THR A 80 5.23 24.14 3.51
N VAL A 81 6.53 23.80 3.42
CA VAL A 81 7.64 24.65 3.89
C VAL A 81 7.78 25.91 3.01
N MET A 82 7.52 25.80 1.71
CA MET A 82 7.63 26.91 0.76
C MET A 82 6.40 27.85 0.75
N ALA A 83 5.42 27.64 1.63
CA ALA A 83 4.16 28.40 1.71
C ALA A 83 3.38 28.51 0.38
N HIS A 84 3.68 27.62 -0.57
CA HIS A 84 2.94 27.42 -1.81
C HIS A 84 2.28 26.04 -1.73
N PRO A 85 1.11 25.93 -1.06
CA PRO A 85 0.39 24.68 -0.96
C PRO A 85 -0.02 24.24 -2.38
N VAL A 86 0.61 23.18 -2.85
CA VAL A 86 0.24 22.51 -4.10
C VAL A 86 -1.04 21.75 -3.78
N GLU A 87 -2.11 22.01 -4.52
CA GLU A 87 -3.32 21.20 -4.44
C GLU A 87 -3.01 19.79 -4.96
N ILE A 88 -2.75 18.87 -4.04
CA ILE A 88 -2.60 17.45 -4.36
C ILE A 88 -3.99 16.92 -4.66
N LYS A 89 -4.38 16.95 -5.93
CA LYS A 89 -5.61 16.29 -6.37
C LYS A 89 -5.40 14.77 -6.24
N PRO A 90 -6.27 14.05 -5.52
CA PRO A 90 -6.17 12.61 -5.41
C PRO A 90 -6.50 11.96 -6.76
N PHE A 91 -5.46 11.64 -7.53
CA PHE A 91 -5.62 10.92 -8.79
C PHE A 91 -6.13 9.50 -8.54
N LEU A 92 -7.13 9.08 -9.31
CA LEU A 92 -7.71 7.73 -9.24
C LEU A 92 -6.66 6.63 -9.47
N VAL A 93 -5.62 6.95 -10.25
CA VAL A 93 -4.47 6.05 -10.52
C VAL A 93 -3.74 5.67 -9.23
N SER A 94 -3.56 6.62 -8.30
CA SER A 94 -2.93 6.36 -7.00
C SER A 94 -3.73 5.38 -6.14
N LYS A 95 -5.06 5.52 -6.12
CA LYS A 95 -5.95 4.61 -5.37
C LYS A 95 -5.94 3.20 -5.97
N ALA A 96 -6.01 3.11 -7.30
CA ALA A 96 -5.93 1.83 -8.01
C ALA A 96 -4.59 1.12 -7.75
N ASN A 97 -3.49 1.88 -7.75
CA ASN A 97 -2.16 1.33 -7.48
C ASN A 97 -2.09 0.70 -6.07
N THR A 98 -2.53 1.43 -5.05
CA THR A 98 -2.53 0.91 -3.67
C THR A 98 -3.44 -0.31 -3.52
N ALA A 99 -4.63 -0.31 -4.14
CA ALA A 99 -5.52 -1.48 -4.13
C ALA A 99 -4.84 -2.73 -4.74
N ILE A 100 -4.16 -2.56 -5.88
CA ILE A 100 -3.45 -3.64 -6.55
C ILE A 100 -2.23 -4.11 -5.74
N GLN A 101 -1.54 -3.21 -5.05
CA GLN A 101 -0.45 -3.58 -4.14
C GLN A 101 -0.94 -4.38 -2.93
N ILE A 102 -2.08 -4.01 -2.33
CA ILE A 102 -2.71 -4.78 -1.25
C ILE A 102 -3.08 -6.18 -1.75
N VAL A 103 -3.69 -6.28 -2.92
CA VAL A 103 -4.04 -7.58 -3.54
C VAL A 103 -2.79 -8.40 -3.82
N LEU A 104 -1.74 -7.79 -4.37
CA LEU A 104 -0.47 -8.48 -4.62
C LEU A 104 0.16 -9.01 -3.31
N ALA A 105 0.19 -8.21 -2.25
CA ALA A 105 0.68 -8.66 -0.95
C ALA A 105 -0.14 -9.82 -0.39
N ALA A 106 -1.46 -9.73 -0.45
CA ALA A 106 -2.37 -10.79 0.00
C ALA A 106 -2.17 -12.09 -0.78
N VAL A 107 -2.03 -12.00 -2.12
CA VAL A 107 -1.79 -13.15 -3.00
C VAL A 107 -0.46 -13.79 -2.67
N VAL A 108 0.64 -13.04 -2.64
CA VAL A 108 1.97 -13.62 -2.38
C VAL A 108 2.05 -14.21 -0.97
N LEU A 109 1.51 -13.54 0.05
CA LEU A 109 1.46 -14.10 1.41
C LEU A 109 0.59 -15.35 1.48
N GLY A 110 -0.53 -15.39 0.75
CA GLY A 110 -1.42 -16.55 0.67
C GLY A 110 -0.77 -17.75 -0.03
N GLU A 111 -0.08 -17.53 -1.14
CA GLU A 111 0.69 -18.58 -1.83
C GLU A 111 1.77 -19.18 -0.92
N LEU A 112 2.45 -18.33 -0.12
CA LEU A 112 3.48 -18.77 0.82
C LEU A 112 2.91 -19.49 2.05
N ALA A 113 1.72 -19.10 2.52
CA ALA A 113 1.05 -19.74 3.66
C ALA A 113 0.40 -21.07 3.29
N PHE A 114 -0.32 -21.13 2.17
CA PHE A 114 -1.10 -22.31 1.79
C PHE A 114 -0.39 -23.22 0.77
N ALA A 115 0.83 -22.88 0.36
CA ALA A 115 1.59 -23.58 -0.69
C ALA A 115 0.83 -23.73 -2.02
N VAL A 116 -0.15 -22.85 -2.27
CA VAL A 116 -0.92 -22.79 -3.52
C VAL A 116 -0.09 -22.03 -4.55
N HIS A 117 0.02 -22.56 -5.77
CA HIS A 117 0.70 -21.90 -6.87
C HIS A 117 -0.34 -21.26 -7.80
N LEU A 118 -0.37 -19.93 -7.89
CA LEU A 118 -1.23 -19.17 -8.80
C LEU A 118 -0.39 -18.66 -9.98
N ASP A 119 0.13 -19.60 -10.77
CA ASP A 119 1.19 -19.40 -11.77
C ASP A 119 0.98 -18.23 -12.77
N PRO A 120 -0.23 -17.92 -13.29
CA PRO A 120 -0.38 -16.74 -14.14
C PRO A 120 -0.66 -15.45 -13.36
N LEU A 121 -1.18 -15.56 -12.13
CA LEU A 121 -1.72 -14.41 -11.40
C LEU A 121 -0.60 -13.56 -10.79
N ARG A 122 0.39 -14.19 -10.17
CA ARG A 122 1.53 -13.50 -9.53
C ARG A 122 2.28 -12.58 -10.51
N PRO A 123 2.81 -13.06 -11.66
CA PRO A 123 3.55 -12.20 -12.58
C PRO A 123 2.66 -11.11 -13.21
N ALA A 124 1.38 -11.40 -13.47
CA ALA A 124 0.43 -10.42 -13.99
C ALA A 124 0.21 -9.25 -13.00
N LEU A 125 0.02 -9.56 -11.71
CA LEU A 125 -0.13 -8.56 -10.65
C LEU A 125 1.15 -7.74 -10.43
N ILE A 126 2.33 -8.37 -10.51
CA ILE A 126 3.63 -7.68 -10.43
C ILE A 126 3.76 -6.66 -11.56
N LEU A 127 3.48 -7.08 -12.80
CA LEU A 127 3.57 -6.20 -13.96
C LEU A 127 2.56 -5.05 -13.84
N LEU A 128 1.31 -5.36 -13.50
CA LEU A 128 0.25 -4.37 -13.33
C LEU A 128 0.59 -3.34 -12.24
N SER A 129 1.08 -3.80 -11.09
CA SER A 129 1.54 -2.94 -9.99
C SER A 129 2.71 -2.04 -10.43
N GLY A 130 3.67 -2.57 -11.19
CA GLY A 130 4.77 -1.80 -11.75
C GLY A 130 4.29 -0.71 -12.72
N VAL A 131 3.42 -1.07 -13.67
CA VAL A 131 2.84 -0.13 -14.64
C VAL A 131 2.06 0.98 -13.93
N LEU A 132 1.22 0.65 -12.96
CA LEU A 132 0.44 1.64 -12.22
C LEU A 132 1.30 2.52 -11.31
N THR A 133 2.37 1.98 -10.75
CA THR A 133 3.31 2.77 -9.93
C THR A 133 4.01 3.81 -10.79
N VAL A 134 4.46 3.43 -11.99
CA VAL A 134 5.07 4.37 -12.96
C VAL A 134 4.04 5.38 -13.47
N ALA A 135 2.84 4.93 -13.86
CA ALA A 135 1.78 5.80 -14.33
C ALA A 135 1.34 6.80 -13.25
N SER A 136 1.33 6.38 -11.99
CA SER A 136 1.01 7.25 -10.87
C SER A 136 2.13 8.23 -10.53
N ALA A 137 3.39 7.92 -10.84
CA ALA A 137 4.50 8.85 -10.64
C ALA A 137 4.52 9.95 -11.72
N ALA A 138 3.94 9.67 -12.90
CA ALA A 138 3.84 10.61 -14.01
C ALA A 138 2.57 11.49 -13.98
N ALA A 139 1.63 11.22 -13.07
CA ALA A 139 0.38 11.97 -12.88
C ALA A 139 0.52 12.99 -11.76
#